data_AF-A0A2V9TCB2-F1
#
_entry.id   AF-A0A2V9TCB2-F1
#
_cell.length_a   1.000
_cell.length_b   1.000
_cell.length_c   1.000
_cell.angle_alpha   90.00
_cell.angle_beta   90.00
_cell.angle_gamma   90.00
#
_symmetry.space_group_name_H-M   'P 1'
#
loop_
_entity.id
_entity.type
_entity.pdbx_description
1 polymer ?
#
loop_
_entity_poly.entity_id
_entity_poly.type
_entity_poly.pdbx_seq_one_letter_code
_entity_poly.pdbx_strand_id
1 'polypeptide(L)'
;FASADATPLYIIATNDYVVGSGDVEFAKTKWESLWKAYQFLRSTYDAQGFPQNFGFGHGWVEGGPLLPVKTELYQSGLGTEALRALSNLAHLVGKEDVTKELDQGFIRMKPLLNQAFWSPDKNIFAFALDKDNQRVDIPSVLATVPMWFSLLDEDKSEAMLNQLAGYEHQTDWGMRIISSQDSKYNPGGYHFGSVWPLFTGWASVGEYRYHRALPAYSNLRANALQALDGSLGHVTEVLSGDYYQGISTSSPHQIWSAAMVVSPMLRGMLGLETNAISHRLVFAPHVPADWTSLRAQNLRVGDSTVDLTYRKTADSITLEIKRTGTGDCTLEFAPALSLRTTILGAELNGRPIAVHTLANAVDQHAGVQFSLTGGANRLRIRLRNDFGLAFSPALPALGSRSRGLRIVSEAWNPQHDSLTLEVSGVAGNVYELGLWNPSQIESSDGAEIVKATQDQTVARIQFPAGSSEAYAQKKITFHFSTKH
;
A
#
# COMPACT_ATOMS: atom_id res chain seq x y z
N PHE A 1 -25.69 -17.88 -2.42
CA PHE A 1 -24.22 -17.87 -2.28
C PHE A 1 -23.93 -16.72 -1.31
N ALA A 2 -23.07 -16.91 -0.32
CA ALA A 2 -22.90 -15.90 0.75
C ALA A 2 -21.92 -14.81 0.31
N SER A 3 -20.67 -15.17 0.03
CA SER A 3 -19.59 -14.23 -0.33
C SER A 3 -19.35 -14.21 -1.84
N ALA A 4 -19.80 -13.15 -2.51
CA ALA A 4 -19.65 -12.94 -3.96
C ALA A 4 -18.17 -12.76 -4.38
N ASP A 5 -17.35 -12.25 -3.47
CA ASP A 5 -15.92 -11.95 -3.62
C ASP A 5 -15.01 -13.18 -3.53
N ALA A 6 -15.45 -14.28 -2.91
CA ALA A 6 -14.64 -15.51 -2.81
C ALA A 6 -14.24 -16.08 -4.18
N THR A 7 -15.10 -15.93 -5.20
CA THR A 7 -14.85 -16.47 -6.54
C THR A 7 -13.68 -15.78 -7.25
N PRO A 8 -13.66 -14.44 -7.42
CA PRO A 8 -12.50 -13.76 -7.98
C PRO A 8 -11.25 -13.94 -7.10
N LEU A 9 -11.38 -13.90 -5.77
CA LEU A 9 -10.23 -14.11 -4.87
C LEU A 9 -9.57 -15.48 -5.06
N TYR A 10 -10.35 -16.55 -5.28
CA TYR A 10 -9.80 -17.88 -5.58
C TYR A 10 -8.93 -17.89 -6.84
N ILE A 11 -9.36 -17.22 -7.90
CA ILE A 11 -8.62 -17.10 -9.17
C ILE A 11 -7.31 -16.33 -8.93
N ILE A 12 -7.40 -15.19 -8.25
CA ILE A 12 -6.25 -14.31 -7.96
C ILE A 12 -5.22 -15.04 -7.09
N ALA A 13 -5.65 -15.67 -6.00
CA ALA A 13 -4.77 -16.41 -5.10
C ALA A 13 -4.11 -17.61 -5.79
N THR A 14 -4.83 -18.30 -6.69
CA THR A 14 -4.24 -19.38 -7.48
C THR A 14 -3.14 -18.87 -8.41
N ASN A 15 -3.37 -17.72 -9.08
CA ASN A 15 -2.34 -17.11 -9.91
C ASN A 15 -1.11 -16.68 -9.09
N ASP A 16 -1.32 -16.04 -7.94
CA ASP A 16 -0.23 -15.63 -7.05
C ASP A 16 0.61 -16.84 -6.60
N TYR A 17 -0.04 -17.93 -6.21
CA TYR A 17 0.64 -19.19 -5.86
C TYR A 17 1.45 -19.75 -7.04
N VAL A 18 0.84 -19.89 -8.23
CA VAL A 18 1.50 -20.49 -9.41
C VAL A 18 2.68 -19.64 -9.87
N VAL A 19 2.54 -18.32 -9.90
CA VAL A 19 3.62 -17.39 -10.28
C VAL A 19 4.77 -17.44 -9.27
N GLY A 20 4.47 -17.44 -7.98
CA GLY A 20 5.49 -17.44 -6.93
C GLY A 20 6.22 -18.79 -6.80
N SER A 21 5.51 -19.90 -6.96
CA SER A 21 6.07 -21.26 -6.81
C SER A 21 6.63 -21.86 -8.10
N GLY A 22 6.09 -21.45 -9.25
CA GLY A 22 6.37 -22.07 -10.54
C GLY A 22 5.54 -23.34 -10.81
N ASP A 23 4.58 -23.69 -9.95
CA ASP A 23 3.78 -24.92 -10.05
C ASP A 23 2.69 -24.83 -11.15
N VAL A 24 3.13 -24.88 -12.41
CA VAL A 24 2.24 -24.89 -13.58
C VAL A 24 1.37 -26.16 -13.64
N GLU A 25 1.86 -27.29 -13.11
CA GLU A 25 1.09 -28.54 -13.07
C GLU A 25 -0.14 -28.42 -12.14
N PHE A 26 -0.01 -27.70 -11.03
CA PHE A 26 -1.17 -27.34 -10.20
C PHE A 26 -2.20 -26.54 -11.00
N ALA A 27 -1.78 -25.53 -11.76
CA ALA A 27 -2.67 -24.76 -12.63
C ALA A 27 -3.39 -25.64 -13.65
N LYS A 28 -2.68 -26.56 -14.32
CA LYS A 28 -3.26 -27.53 -15.26
C LYS A 28 -4.30 -28.41 -14.58
N THR A 29 -3.99 -28.95 -13.40
CA THR A 29 -4.88 -29.81 -12.63
C THR A 29 -6.14 -29.06 -12.15
N LYS A 30 -6.00 -27.76 -11.85
CA LYS A 30 -7.11 -26.90 -11.38
C LYS A 30 -7.84 -26.16 -12.49
N TRP A 31 -7.40 -26.28 -13.75
CA TRP A 31 -7.93 -25.50 -14.87
C TRP A 31 -9.46 -25.55 -14.98
N GLU A 32 -10.04 -26.75 -14.96
CA GLU A 32 -11.50 -26.92 -15.05
C GLU A 32 -12.25 -26.25 -13.87
N SER A 33 -11.65 -26.22 -12.69
CA SER A 33 -12.20 -25.53 -11.52
C SER A 33 -12.10 -24.01 -11.66
N LEU A 34 -10.95 -23.49 -12.11
CA LEU A 34 -10.72 -22.07 -12.35
C LEU A 34 -11.64 -21.53 -13.43
N TRP A 35 -11.79 -22.27 -14.53
CA TRP A 35 -12.67 -21.89 -15.61
C TRP A 35 -14.14 -21.87 -15.18
N LYS A 36 -14.61 -22.87 -14.42
CA LYS A 36 -15.97 -22.86 -13.85
C LYS A 36 -16.19 -21.70 -12.87
N ALA A 37 -15.19 -21.38 -12.05
CA ALA A 37 -15.24 -20.21 -11.16
C ALA A 37 -15.42 -18.92 -11.96
N TYR A 38 -14.66 -18.75 -13.05
CA TYR A 38 -14.82 -17.60 -13.93
C TYR A 38 -16.16 -17.57 -14.65
N GLN A 39 -16.67 -18.69 -15.15
CA GLN A 39 -17.99 -18.78 -15.76
C GLN A 39 -19.10 -18.38 -14.78
N PHE A 40 -18.99 -18.81 -13.51
CA PHE A 40 -19.90 -18.38 -12.46
C PHE A 40 -19.77 -16.86 -12.21
N LEU A 41 -18.55 -16.34 -12.03
CA LEU A 41 -18.31 -14.91 -11.86
C LEU A 41 -18.92 -14.10 -12.99
N ARG A 42 -18.68 -14.49 -14.25
CA ARG A 42 -19.24 -13.83 -15.44
C ARG A 42 -20.77 -13.90 -15.48
N SER A 43 -21.38 -14.95 -14.94
CA SER A 43 -22.85 -15.07 -14.87
C SER A 43 -23.51 -14.06 -13.93
N THR A 44 -22.74 -13.45 -13.02
CA THR A 44 -23.25 -12.40 -12.12
C THR A 44 -23.13 -11.00 -12.72
N TYR A 45 -22.52 -10.85 -13.90
CA TYR A 45 -22.24 -9.54 -14.47
C TYR A 45 -23.53 -8.83 -14.87
N ASP A 46 -23.56 -7.52 -14.62
CA ASP A 46 -24.63 -6.66 -15.10
C ASP A 46 -24.42 -6.23 -16.58
N ALA A 47 -25.34 -5.39 -17.07
CA ALA A 47 -25.26 -4.84 -18.43
C ALA A 47 -24.05 -3.91 -18.64
N GLN A 48 -23.44 -3.39 -17.57
CA GLN A 48 -22.22 -2.58 -17.60
C GLN A 48 -20.95 -3.45 -17.60
N GLY A 49 -21.08 -4.76 -17.34
CA GLY A 49 -19.99 -5.71 -17.31
C GLY A 49 -19.34 -5.89 -15.93
N PHE A 50 -19.97 -5.40 -14.85
CA PHE A 50 -19.46 -5.56 -13.48
C PHE A 50 -20.11 -6.73 -12.75
N PRO A 51 -19.35 -7.51 -11.94
CA PRO A 51 -19.93 -8.52 -11.06
C PRO A 51 -20.87 -7.89 -10.04
N GLN A 52 -22.08 -8.44 -9.89
CA GLN A 52 -23.05 -7.94 -8.93
C GLN A 52 -22.89 -8.57 -7.54
N ASN A 53 -23.13 -7.76 -6.51
CA ASN A 53 -23.30 -8.21 -5.12
C ASN A 53 -24.77 -8.59 -4.94
N PHE A 54 -25.67 -7.63 -5.16
CA PHE A 54 -27.11 -7.80 -4.92
C PHE A 54 -27.70 -8.99 -5.69
N GLY A 55 -28.40 -9.88 -4.97
CA GLY A 55 -29.00 -11.08 -5.54
C GLY A 55 -28.06 -12.28 -5.70
N PHE A 56 -26.74 -12.10 -5.53
CA PHE A 56 -25.75 -13.16 -5.65
C PHE A 56 -24.99 -13.45 -4.35
N GLY A 57 -24.71 -12.42 -3.55
CA GLY A 57 -24.00 -12.52 -2.27
C GLY A 57 -23.63 -11.14 -1.72
N HIS A 58 -22.62 -11.08 -0.87
CA HIS A 58 -22.02 -9.84 -0.39
C HIS A 58 -20.56 -9.73 -0.84
N GLY A 59 -20.03 -8.51 -0.90
CA GLY A 59 -18.59 -8.28 -0.94
C GLY A 59 -18.04 -8.39 0.47
N TRP A 60 -17.04 -7.58 0.81
CA TRP A 60 -16.58 -7.57 2.21
C TRP A 60 -17.60 -6.92 3.16
N VAL A 61 -18.44 -6.00 2.66
CA VAL A 61 -19.54 -5.44 3.46
C VAL A 61 -20.73 -6.39 3.44
N GLU A 62 -21.01 -7.04 4.56
CA GLU A 62 -22.04 -8.09 4.66
C GLU A 62 -23.44 -7.54 5.03
N GLY A 63 -23.50 -6.30 5.53
CA GLY A 63 -24.71 -5.74 6.12
C GLY A 63 -24.57 -4.29 6.57
N GLY A 64 -25.67 -3.75 7.10
CA GLY A 64 -25.71 -2.42 7.71
C GLY A 64 -26.14 -1.30 6.76
N PRO A 65 -25.99 -0.03 7.19
CA PRO A 65 -26.57 1.13 6.50
C PRO A 65 -25.96 1.45 5.13
N LEU A 66 -24.85 0.81 4.76
CA LEU A 66 -24.22 0.94 3.45
C LEU A 66 -24.91 0.09 2.36
N LEU A 67 -25.79 -0.83 2.75
CA LEU A 67 -26.50 -1.75 1.87
C LEU A 67 -28.01 -1.44 1.81
N PRO A 68 -28.74 -1.90 0.77
CA PRO A 68 -28.24 -2.65 -0.39
C PRO A 68 -27.58 -1.75 -1.46
N VAL A 69 -26.60 -2.31 -2.16
CA VAL A 69 -25.98 -1.74 -3.37
C VAL A 69 -25.89 -2.82 -4.44
N LYS A 70 -25.92 -2.43 -5.71
CA LYS A 70 -25.87 -3.38 -6.84
C LYS A 70 -24.49 -4.01 -6.95
N THR A 71 -23.44 -3.19 -6.96
CA THR A 71 -22.04 -3.62 -6.94
C THR A 71 -21.16 -2.66 -6.16
N GLU A 72 -20.16 -3.18 -5.48
CA GLU A 72 -19.13 -2.41 -4.79
C GLU A 72 -17.91 -2.19 -5.69
N LEU A 73 -17.20 -1.07 -5.52
CA LEU A 73 -15.91 -0.84 -6.19
C LEU A 73 -14.91 -1.96 -5.89
N TYR A 74 -14.89 -2.41 -4.62
CA TYR A 74 -14.13 -3.55 -4.15
C TYR A 74 -14.35 -4.80 -5.02
N GLN A 75 -15.62 -5.19 -5.19
CA GLN A 75 -16.00 -6.39 -5.94
C GLN A 75 -15.69 -6.25 -7.43
N SER A 76 -15.99 -5.09 -8.02
CA SER A 76 -15.66 -4.80 -9.42
C SER A 76 -14.16 -4.81 -9.68
N GLY A 77 -13.35 -4.32 -8.73
CA GLY A 77 -11.88 -4.38 -8.79
C GLY A 77 -11.36 -5.82 -8.75
N LEU A 78 -11.86 -6.65 -7.82
CA LEU A 78 -11.50 -8.07 -7.76
C LEU A 78 -11.89 -8.82 -9.04
N GLY A 79 -13.08 -8.56 -9.58
CA GLY A 79 -13.51 -9.15 -10.85
C GLY A 79 -12.61 -8.75 -12.02
N THR A 80 -12.15 -7.50 -12.05
CA THR A 80 -11.20 -7.01 -13.05
C THR A 80 -9.84 -7.67 -12.90
N GLU A 81 -9.31 -7.78 -11.68
CA GLU A 81 -8.04 -8.45 -11.43
C GLU A 81 -8.10 -9.96 -11.75
N ALA A 82 -9.23 -10.61 -11.48
CA ALA A 82 -9.43 -12.01 -11.82
C ALA A 82 -9.30 -12.29 -13.34
N LEU A 83 -9.64 -11.31 -14.20
CA LEU A 83 -9.41 -11.44 -15.65
C LEU A 83 -7.91 -11.52 -15.97
N ARG A 84 -7.10 -10.62 -15.39
CA ARG A 84 -5.65 -10.60 -15.59
C ARG A 84 -4.99 -11.86 -15.02
N ALA A 85 -5.39 -12.25 -13.81
CA ALA A 85 -4.91 -13.46 -13.15
C ALA A 85 -5.23 -14.73 -13.95
N LEU A 86 -6.49 -14.88 -14.40
CA LEU A 86 -6.90 -16.04 -15.19
C LEU A 86 -6.27 -16.05 -16.58
N SER A 87 -6.07 -14.89 -17.20
CA SER A 87 -5.38 -14.79 -18.50
C SER A 87 -3.95 -15.34 -18.41
N ASN A 88 -3.20 -14.95 -17.38
CA ASN A 88 -1.86 -15.48 -17.13
C ASN A 88 -1.90 -16.99 -16.89
N LEU A 89 -2.83 -17.48 -16.05
CA LEU A 89 -3.00 -18.92 -15.84
C LEU A 89 -3.34 -19.65 -17.15
N ALA A 90 -4.23 -19.10 -17.98
CA ALA A 90 -4.60 -19.65 -19.28
C ALA A 90 -3.39 -19.78 -20.21
N HIS A 91 -2.53 -18.76 -20.24
CA HIS A 91 -1.30 -18.78 -21.02
C HIS A 91 -0.36 -19.90 -20.55
N LEU A 92 -0.14 -20.00 -19.24
CA LEU A 92 0.74 -21.02 -18.65
C LEU A 92 0.26 -22.45 -18.92
N VAL A 93 -1.06 -22.67 -19.05
CA VAL A 93 -1.63 -23.99 -19.39
C VAL A 93 -1.86 -24.19 -20.90
N GLY A 94 -1.43 -23.26 -21.75
CA GLY A 94 -1.50 -23.37 -23.22
C GLY A 94 -2.87 -23.10 -23.82
N LYS A 95 -3.71 -22.27 -23.18
CA LYS A 95 -5.06 -21.89 -23.62
C LYS A 95 -5.07 -20.50 -24.26
N GLU A 96 -4.29 -20.33 -25.31
CA GLU A 96 -3.99 -19.01 -25.93
C GLU A 96 -5.22 -18.23 -26.41
N ASP A 97 -6.27 -18.90 -26.93
CA ASP A 97 -7.48 -18.19 -27.35
C ASP A 97 -8.24 -17.60 -26.14
N VAL A 98 -8.22 -18.32 -25.01
CA VAL A 98 -8.81 -17.86 -23.74
C VAL A 98 -7.97 -16.73 -23.14
N THR A 99 -6.64 -16.82 -23.19
CA THR A 99 -5.72 -15.73 -22.81
C THR A 99 -6.09 -14.44 -23.54
N LYS A 100 -6.20 -14.48 -24.88
CA LYS A 100 -6.55 -13.29 -25.68
C LYS A 100 -7.92 -12.72 -25.31
N GLU A 101 -8.93 -13.56 -25.09
CA GLU A 101 -10.27 -13.08 -24.67
C GLU A 101 -10.21 -12.37 -23.31
N LEU A 102 -9.53 -12.97 -22.34
CA LEU A 102 -9.43 -12.46 -20.97
C LEU A 102 -8.58 -11.18 -20.90
N ASP A 103 -7.47 -11.11 -21.65
CA ASP A 103 -6.65 -9.91 -21.77
C ASP A 103 -7.46 -8.74 -22.35
N GLN A 104 -8.20 -8.97 -23.42
CA GLN A 104 -9.09 -7.95 -23.98
C GLN A 104 -10.19 -7.57 -22.97
N GLY A 105 -10.70 -8.52 -22.20
CA GLY A 105 -11.60 -8.27 -21.08
C GLY A 105 -11.00 -7.30 -20.07
N PHE A 106 -9.78 -7.59 -19.59
CA PHE A 106 -9.06 -6.74 -18.64
C PHE A 106 -8.83 -5.32 -19.19
N ILE A 107 -8.35 -5.21 -20.44
CA ILE A 107 -8.10 -3.94 -21.11
C ILE A 107 -9.39 -3.10 -21.22
N ARG A 108 -10.55 -3.72 -21.45
CA ARG A 108 -11.84 -3.02 -21.47
C ARG A 108 -12.32 -2.62 -20.08
N MET A 109 -12.18 -3.49 -19.09
CA MET A 109 -12.76 -3.28 -17.76
C MET A 109 -12.02 -2.23 -16.92
N LYS A 110 -10.69 -2.14 -17.03
CA LYS A 110 -9.90 -1.17 -16.26
C LYS A 110 -10.36 0.31 -16.45
N PRO A 111 -10.51 0.84 -17.67
CA PRO A 111 -11.01 2.21 -17.85
C PRO A 111 -12.48 2.36 -17.45
N LEU A 112 -13.33 1.34 -17.68
CA LEU A 112 -14.74 1.37 -17.24
C LEU A 112 -14.86 1.45 -15.72
N LEU A 113 -14.02 0.73 -14.98
CA LEU A 113 -13.95 0.80 -13.52
C LEU A 113 -13.65 2.24 -13.06
N ASN A 114 -12.64 2.86 -13.67
CA ASN A 114 -12.26 4.24 -13.35
C ASN A 114 -13.36 5.25 -13.72
N GLN A 115 -14.07 5.04 -14.82
CA GLN A 115 -15.16 5.93 -15.24
C GLN A 115 -16.40 5.80 -14.35
N ALA A 116 -16.81 4.56 -14.03
CA ALA A 116 -18.06 4.29 -13.34
C ALA A 116 -18.04 4.73 -11.87
N PHE A 117 -16.89 4.56 -11.20
CA PHE A 117 -16.78 4.81 -9.76
C PHE A 117 -16.14 6.15 -9.41
N TRP A 118 -15.42 6.81 -10.32
CA TRP A 118 -14.82 8.12 -10.00
C TRP A 118 -15.89 9.20 -9.87
N SER A 119 -15.94 9.91 -8.75
CA SER A 119 -16.76 11.10 -8.51
C SER A 119 -15.91 12.36 -8.64
N PRO A 120 -15.97 13.09 -9.78
CA PRO A 120 -15.11 14.25 -10.01
C PRO A 120 -15.44 15.40 -9.06
N ASP A 121 -16.71 15.59 -8.71
CA ASP A 121 -17.15 16.69 -7.84
C ASP A 121 -16.68 16.51 -6.39
N LYS A 122 -16.56 15.25 -5.96
CA LYS A 122 -16.09 14.91 -4.60
C LYS A 122 -14.62 14.52 -4.54
N ASN A 123 -13.96 14.36 -5.70
CA ASN A 123 -12.57 13.92 -5.82
C ASN A 123 -12.29 12.57 -5.13
N ILE A 124 -13.21 11.62 -5.26
CA ILE A 124 -13.13 10.28 -4.65
C ILE A 124 -13.52 9.19 -5.63
N PHE A 125 -13.11 7.96 -5.33
CA PHE A 125 -13.82 6.79 -5.82
C PHE A 125 -15.02 6.48 -4.91
N ALA A 126 -16.20 6.40 -5.51
CA ALA A 126 -17.43 5.99 -4.84
C ALA A 126 -17.32 4.58 -4.28
N PHE A 127 -17.92 4.34 -3.11
CA PHE A 127 -17.95 3.02 -2.48
C PHE A 127 -18.61 1.96 -3.38
N ALA A 128 -19.71 2.33 -4.03
CA ALA A 128 -20.55 1.40 -4.77
C ALA A 128 -21.37 2.08 -5.87
N LEU A 129 -22.04 1.26 -6.69
CA LEU A 129 -23.16 1.64 -7.54
C LEU A 129 -24.46 1.09 -6.94
N ASP A 130 -25.49 1.91 -6.87
CA ASP A 130 -26.81 1.49 -6.41
C ASP A 130 -27.60 0.71 -7.50
N LYS A 131 -28.84 0.33 -7.17
CA LYS A 131 -29.72 -0.43 -8.08
C LYS A 131 -30.03 0.29 -9.40
N ASP A 132 -29.92 1.61 -9.43
CA ASP A 132 -30.20 2.48 -10.58
C ASP A 132 -28.89 2.91 -11.29
N ASN A 133 -27.77 2.25 -10.96
CA ASN A 133 -26.40 2.54 -11.42
C ASN A 133 -25.90 3.93 -11.05
N GLN A 134 -26.45 4.55 -10.00
CA GLN A 134 -25.94 5.81 -9.49
C GLN A 134 -24.82 5.55 -8.49
N ARG A 135 -23.82 6.45 -8.46
CA ARG A 135 -22.69 6.35 -7.54
C ARG A 135 -23.14 6.58 -6.10
N VAL A 136 -22.77 5.66 -5.21
CA VAL A 136 -22.85 5.84 -3.76
C VAL A 136 -21.56 6.52 -3.31
N ASP A 137 -21.57 7.85 -3.40
CA ASP A 137 -20.40 8.69 -3.16
C ASP A 137 -20.06 8.81 -1.66
N ILE A 138 -19.57 7.71 -1.09
CA ILE A 138 -19.03 7.59 0.26
C ILE A 138 -17.56 7.13 0.13
N PRO A 139 -16.59 7.91 0.62
CA PRO A 139 -15.19 7.50 0.61
C PRO A 139 -14.99 6.34 1.58
N SER A 140 -14.45 5.22 1.09
CA SER A 140 -14.17 4.04 1.89
C SER A 140 -12.75 3.55 1.71
N VAL A 141 -12.17 3.03 2.80
CA VAL A 141 -10.87 2.33 2.78
C VAL A 141 -10.85 1.17 1.78
N LEU A 142 -12.02 0.59 1.45
CA LEU A 142 -12.13 -0.51 0.49
C LEU A 142 -11.70 -0.13 -0.94
N ALA A 143 -11.64 1.16 -1.27
CA ALA A 143 -11.05 1.65 -2.53
C ALA A 143 -9.57 1.27 -2.68
N THR A 144 -8.88 0.98 -1.58
CA THR A 144 -7.46 0.56 -1.57
C THR A 144 -7.24 -0.86 -2.08
N VAL A 145 -8.29 -1.69 -2.19
CA VAL A 145 -8.16 -3.06 -2.72
C VAL A 145 -7.92 -3.05 -4.23
N PRO A 146 -8.70 -2.35 -5.08
CA PRO A 146 -8.31 -2.14 -6.47
C PRO A 146 -6.93 -1.47 -6.63
N MET A 147 -6.55 -0.59 -5.70
CA MET A 147 -5.22 0.05 -5.69
C MET A 147 -4.09 -0.94 -5.42
N TRP A 148 -4.29 -1.96 -4.57
CA TRP A 148 -3.32 -3.04 -4.37
C TRP A 148 -2.88 -3.65 -5.72
N PHE A 149 -3.82 -3.77 -6.66
CA PHE A 149 -3.60 -4.34 -7.99
C PHE A 149 -3.33 -3.30 -9.09
N SER A 150 -3.09 -2.03 -8.72
CA SER A 150 -2.84 -0.92 -9.64
C SER A 150 -3.90 -0.77 -10.74
N LEU A 151 -5.17 -0.96 -10.37
CA LEU A 151 -6.31 -0.88 -11.30
C LEU A 151 -6.85 0.54 -11.48
N LEU A 152 -6.59 1.43 -10.53
CA LEU A 152 -7.14 2.79 -10.53
C LEU A 152 -6.11 3.78 -11.09
N ASP A 153 -6.60 4.85 -11.73
CA ASP A 153 -5.75 5.93 -12.27
C ASP A 153 -4.98 6.60 -11.11
N GLU A 154 -3.73 6.96 -11.36
CA GLU A 154 -2.79 7.44 -10.34
C GLU A 154 -3.22 8.77 -9.71
N ASP A 155 -3.57 9.76 -10.53
CA ASP A 155 -4.04 11.08 -10.09
C ASP A 155 -5.30 11.02 -9.21
N LYS A 156 -6.25 10.16 -9.60
CA LYS A 156 -7.48 9.92 -8.85
C LYS A 156 -7.23 9.15 -7.55
N SER A 157 -6.27 8.23 -7.57
CA SER A 157 -5.90 7.46 -6.39
C SER A 157 -5.21 8.34 -5.36
N GLU A 158 -4.31 9.23 -5.79
CA GLU A 158 -3.68 10.23 -4.93
C GLU A 158 -4.70 11.14 -4.24
N ALA A 159 -5.71 11.59 -4.98
CA ALA A 159 -6.81 12.36 -4.41
C ALA A 159 -7.58 11.59 -3.32
N MET A 160 -7.94 10.33 -3.59
CA MET A 160 -8.63 9.47 -2.62
C MET A 160 -7.75 9.15 -1.40
N LEU A 161 -6.47 8.86 -1.60
CA LEU A 161 -5.51 8.56 -0.53
C LEU A 161 -5.28 9.77 0.39
N ASN A 162 -5.27 10.99 -0.15
CA ASN A 162 -5.24 12.21 0.68
C ASN A 162 -6.43 12.27 1.65
N GLN A 163 -7.64 11.93 1.19
CA GLN A 163 -8.81 11.91 2.06
C GLN A 163 -8.74 10.78 3.09
N LEU A 164 -8.29 9.59 2.69
CA LEU A 164 -8.12 8.44 3.57
C LEU A 164 -7.06 8.67 4.67
N ALA A 165 -6.01 9.42 4.38
CA ALA A 165 -4.98 9.80 5.35
C ALA A 165 -5.44 10.89 6.36
N GLY A 166 -6.63 11.47 6.16
CA GLY A 166 -7.25 12.42 7.10
C GLY A 166 -7.64 11.77 8.44
N TYR A 167 -7.77 12.59 9.49
CA TYR A 167 -8.10 12.12 10.85
C TYR A 167 -9.52 11.53 10.95
N GLU A 168 -10.37 11.85 9.99
CA GLU A 168 -11.73 11.33 9.86
C GLU A 168 -11.74 9.85 9.48
N HIS A 169 -10.72 9.36 8.76
CA HIS A 169 -10.57 7.96 8.38
C HIS A 169 -9.48 7.26 9.17
N GLN A 170 -8.31 7.90 9.36
CA GLN A 170 -7.16 7.30 10.02
C GLN A 170 -7.13 7.61 11.53
N THR A 171 -7.00 6.56 12.33
CA THR A 171 -6.73 6.59 13.77
C THR A 171 -5.32 6.07 14.07
N ASP A 172 -4.90 6.16 15.33
CA ASP A 172 -3.58 5.64 15.74
C ASP A 172 -3.50 4.10 15.71
N TRP A 173 -4.65 3.43 15.62
CA TRP A 173 -4.77 1.98 15.55
C TRP A 173 -5.27 1.49 14.18
N GLY A 174 -5.28 2.35 13.17
CA GLY A 174 -5.60 1.96 11.79
C GLY A 174 -6.73 2.76 11.17
N MET A 175 -7.37 2.19 10.14
CA MET A 175 -8.32 2.92 9.31
C MET A 175 -9.77 2.51 9.56
N ARG A 176 -10.63 3.51 9.72
CA ARG A 176 -12.08 3.35 9.70
C ARG A 176 -12.52 2.98 8.29
N ILE A 177 -13.55 2.15 8.19
CA ILE A 177 -14.11 1.76 6.90
C ILE A 177 -14.67 2.94 6.09
N ILE A 178 -15.27 3.92 6.77
CA ILE A 178 -15.81 5.18 6.22
C ILE A 178 -15.45 6.35 7.14
N SER A 179 -15.63 7.57 6.64
CA SER A 179 -15.37 8.80 7.40
C SER A 179 -16.17 8.84 8.70
N SER A 180 -15.54 9.31 9.79
CA SER A 180 -16.24 9.63 11.03
C SER A 180 -17.25 10.79 10.90
N GLN A 181 -17.25 11.50 9.76
CA GLN A 181 -18.18 12.59 9.44
C GLN A 181 -19.36 12.14 8.56
N ASP A 182 -19.39 10.89 8.09
CA ASP A 182 -20.51 10.37 7.31
C ASP A 182 -21.74 10.18 8.21
N SER A 183 -22.94 10.49 7.72
CA SER A 183 -24.17 10.35 8.50
C SER A 183 -24.51 8.90 8.88
N LYS A 184 -23.92 7.92 8.19
CA LYS A 184 -24.06 6.49 8.49
C LYS A 184 -23.00 5.99 9.46
N TYR A 185 -22.02 6.82 9.84
CA TYR A 185 -20.94 6.41 10.72
C TYR A 185 -21.44 6.00 12.11
N ASN A 186 -20.99 4.85 12.56
CA ASN A 186 -21.10 4.45 13.95
C ASN A 186 -19.79 3.79 14.41
N PRO A 187 -19.12 4.30 15.46
CA PRO A 187 -17.82 3.77 15.89
C PRO A 187 -17.88 2.33 16.43
N GLY A 188 -19.06 1.79 16.72
CA GLY A 188 -19.28 0.38 17.04
C GLY A 188 -19.90 -0.44 15.90
N GLY A 189 -20.16 0.18 14.75
CA GLY A 189 -20.78 -0.44 13.58
C GLY A 189 -19.82 -1.34 12.81
N TYR A 190 -20.16 -2.62 12.67
CA TYR A 190 -19.29 -3.66 12.12
C TYR A 190 -18.73 -3.36 10.72
N HIS A 191 -19.55 -2.80 9.81
CA HIS A 191 -19.13 -2.39 8.45
C HIS A 191 -19.46 -0.93 8.13
N PHE A 192 -19.54 -0.06 9.13
CA PHE A 192 -19.90 1.34 8.92
C PHE A 192 -19.31 2.27 9.99
N GLY A 193 -18.16 1.90 10.55
CA GLY A 193 -17.34 2.81 11.35
C GLY A 193 -16.25 2.17 12.19
N SER A 194 -16.26 0.84 12.35
CA SER A 194 -15.15 0.12 12.98
C SER A 194 -13.84 0.23 12.20
N VAL A 195 -12.74 -0.03 12.91
CA VAL A 195 -11.39 -0.17 12.35
C VAL A 195 -11.06 -1.66 12.25
N TRP A 196 -10.69 -2.10 11.05
CA TRP A 196 -10.27 -3.48 10.80
C TRP A 196 -8.76 -3.48 10.54
N PRO A 197 -7.96 -4.29 11.26
CA PRO A 197 -6.55 -4.47 10.91
C PRO A 197 -6.39 -5.03 9.49
N LEU A 198 -7.35 -5.85 9.03
CA LEU A 198 -7.42 -6.26 7.64
C LEU A 198 -7.46 -5.06 6.65
N PHE A 199 -8.41 -4.14 6.80
CA PHE A 199 -8.53 -3.01 5.88
C PHE A 199 -7.36 -2.03 6.00
N THR A 200 -6.85 -1.88 7.22
CA THR A 200 -5.65 -1.08 7.50
C THR A 200 -4.45 -1.64 6.74
N GLY A 201 -4.32 -2.96 6.66
CA GLY A 201 -3.28 -3.60 5.85
C GLY A 201 -3.49 -3.41 4.35
N TRP A 202 -4.71 -3.56 3.85
CA TRP A 202 -5.03 -3.29 2.45
C TRP A 202 -4.68 -1.86 2.06
N ALA A 203 -5.02 -0.91 2.92
CA ALA A 203 -4.64 0.48 2.74
C ALA A 203 -3.13 0.66 2.72
N SER A 204 -2.40 0.06 3.67
CA SER A 204 -0.94 0.11 3.67
C SER A 204 -0.32 -0.41 2.37
N VAL A 205 -0.80 -1.54 1.82
CA VAL A 205 -0.31 -2.02 0.52
C VAL A 205 -0.66 -1.05 -0.60
N GLY A 206 -1.91 -0.60 -0.67
CA GLY A 206 -2.37 0.36 -1.68
C GLY A 206 -1.57 1.66 -1.64
N GLU A 207 -1.36 2.23 -0.45
CA GLU A 207 -0.57 3.45 -0.25
C GLU A 207 0.88 3.25 -0.72
N TYR A 208 1.54 2.13 -0.42
CA TYR A 208 2.87 1.84 -0.95
C TYR A 208 2.87 1.72 -2.49
N ARG A 209 1.85 1.08 -3.09
CA ARG A 209 1.71 0.96 -4.55
C ARG A 209 1.58 2.30 -5.27
N TYR A 210 1.11 3.32 -4.56
CA TYR A 210 0.96 4.69 -5.05
C TYR A 210 1.94 5.65 -4.37
N HIS A 211 3.08 5.14 -3.88
CA HIS A 211 4.20 5.97 -3.40
C HIS A 211 3.91 6.83 -2.16
N ARG A 212 2.90 6.47 -1.35
CA ARG A 212 2.50 7.14 -0.11
C ARG A 212 3.12 6.49 1.12
N ALA A 213 4.44 6.48 1.19
CA ALA A 213 5.19 5.71 2.18
C ALA A 213 4.91 6.08 3.65
N LEU A 214 4.66 7.37 3.96
CA LEU A 214 4.42 7.83 5.33
C LEU A 214 3.08 7.34 5.93
N PRO A 215 1.91 7.53 5.29
CA PRO A 215 0.67 6.92 5.76
C PRO A 215 0.70 5.39 5.65
N ALA A 216 1.33 4.82 4.61
CA ALA A 216 1.50 3.37 4.46
C ALA A 216 2.22 2.72 5.65
N TYR A 217 3.34 3.31 6.06
CA TYR A 217 4.09 2.84 7.22
C TYR A 217 3.31 3.03 8.52
N SER A 218 2.51 4.09 8.63
CA SER A 218 1.69 4.33 9.80
C SER A 218 0.65 3.22 10.00
N ASN A 219 -0.02 2.83 8.92
CA ASN A 219 -0.98 1.73 8.91
C ASN A 219 -0.31 0.37 9.19
N LEU A 220 0.83 0.08 8.56
CA LEU A 220 1.62 -1.14 8.84
C LEU A 220 2.05 -1.21 10.31
N ARG A 221 2.59 -0.10 10.84
CA ARG A 221 3.08 -0.05 12.22
C ARG A 221 1.94 -0.16 13.23
N ALA A 222 0.78 0.45 12.96
CA ALA A 222 -0.42 0.30 13.79
C ALA A 222 -0.83 -1.18 13.93
N ASN A 223 -0.91 -1.91 12.81
CA ASN A 223 -1.19 -3.36 12.84
C ASN A 223 -0.11 -4.15 13.57
N ALA A 224 1.18 -3.86 13.31
CA ALA A 224 2.29 -4.56 13.93
C ALA A 224 2.33 -4.37 15.45
N LEU A 225 2.03 -3.16 15.93
CA LEU A 225 1.97 -2.88 17.36
C LEU A 225 0.80 -3.57 18.05
N GLN A 226 -0.34 -3.73 17.38
CA GLN A 226 -1.48 -4.45 17.97
C GLN A 226 -1.13 -5.91 18.29
N ALA A 227 -0.29 -6.55 17.48
CA ALA A 227 0.19 -7.90 17.76
C ALA A 227 1.07 -7.99 19.04
N LEU A 228 1.51 -6.84 19.57
CA LEU A 228 2.29 -6.73 20.80
C LEU A 228 1.46 -6.20 21.98
N ASP A 229 0.21 -5.81 21.74
CA ASP A 229 -0.68 -5.28 22.76
C ASP A 229 -1.70 -6.34 23.20
N GLY A 230 -1.86 -6.52 24.51
CA GLY A 230 -2.63 -7.65 25.06
C GLY A 230 -1.88 -8.99 24.97
N SER A 231 -2.49 -10.01 24.33
CA SER A 231 -1.88 -11.34 24.19
C SER A 231 -0.91 -11.36 23.02
N LEU A 232 0.38 -11.60 23.27
CA LEU A 232 1.42 -11.55 22.24
C LEU A 232 1.09 -12.45 21.04
N GLY A 233 1.20 -11.88 19.84
CA GLY A 233 0.87 -12.53 18.57
C GLY A 233 -0.60 -12.49 18.19
N HIS A 234 -1.49 -11.98 19.05
CA HIS A 234 -2.90 -11.84 18.72
C HIS A 234 -3.18 -10.56 17.94
N VAL A 235 -3.83 -10.69 16.78
CA VAL A 235 -4.40 -9.57 16.05
C VAL A 235 -5.92 -9.70 16.07
N THR A 236 -6.60 -8.71 16.65
CA THR A 236 -8.07 -8.66 16.75
C THR A 236 -8.71 -8.47 15.37
N GLU A 237 -9.95 -8.91 15.21
CA GLU A 237 -10.73 -8.72 13.98
C GLU A 237 -11.14 -7.26 13.76
N VAL A 238 -11.73 -6.64 14.78
CA VAL A 238 -12.27 -5.27 14.69
C VAL A 238 -12.08 -4.50 15.99
N LEU A 239 -11.84 -3.21 15.85
CA LEU A 239 -11.78 -2.23 16.92
C LEU A 239 -12.83 -1.13 16.71
N SER A 240 -13.12 -0.40 17.78
CA SER A 240 -13.96 0.78 17.68
C SER A 240 -13.31 1.84 16.79
N GLY A 241 -14.14 2.58 16.05
CA GLY A 241 -13.70 3.74 15.29
C GLY A 241 -13.26 4.93 16.14
N ASP A 242 -13.75 5.06 17.38
CA ASP A 242 -13.51 6.25 18.21
C ASP A 242 -12.54 6.01 19.37
N TYR A 243 -12.42 4.76 19.80
CA TYR A 243 -11.67 4.37 20.98
C TYR A 243 -10.77 3.18 20.68
N TYR A 244 -9.56 3.18 21.23
CA TYR A 244 -8.64 2.06 21.07
C TYR A 244 -9.06 0.86 21.92
N GLN A 245 -10.02 0.08 21.43
CA GLN A 245 -10.55 -1.13 22.07
C GLN A 245 -11.30 -1.99 21.05
N GLY A 246 -11.33 -3.31 21.27
CA GLY A 246 -12.19 -4.22 20.52
C GLY A 246 -13.67 -3.94 20.74
N ILE A 247 -14.51 -4.26 19.76
CA ILE A 247 -15.98 -4.25 19.91
C ILE A 247 -16.52 -5.64 20.24
N SER A 248 -17.74 -5.72 20.76
CA SER A 248 -18.32 -6.99 21.26
C SER A 248 -18.49 -8.07 20.19
N THR A 249 -18.62 -7.68 18.92
CA THR A 249 -18.71 -8.60 17.78
C THR A 249 -17.35 -9.05 17.26
N SER A 250 -16.24 -8.59 17.86
CA SER A 250 -14.89 -8.91 17.40
C SER A 250 -14.45 -10.30 17.80
N SER A 251 -13.91 -11.05 16.84
CA SER A 251 -13.06 -12.19 17.12
C SER A 251 -11.73 -11.73 17.73
N PRO A 252 -11.29 -12.30 18.86
CA PRO A 252 -10.07 -11.86 19.55
C PRO A 252 -8.78 -12.22 18.81
N HIS A 253 -8.82 -13.16 17.86
CA HIS A 253 -7.71 -13.49 16.98
C HIS A 253 -8.21 -13.84 15.59
N GLN A 254 -7.72 -13.14 14.56
CA GLN A 254 -8.19 -13.31 13.19
C GLN A 254 -7.03 -13.42 12.20
N ILE A 255 -7.00 -14.52 11.44
CA ILE A 255 -5.85 -14.90 10.59
C ILE A 255 -5.60 -13.88 9.47
N TRP A 256 -6.63 -13.40 8.78
CA TRP A 256 -6.43 -12.45 7.69
C TRP A 256 -6.03 -11.06 8.19
N SER A 257 -6.45 -10.65 9.40
CA SER A 257 -5.90 -9.46 10.06
C SER A 257 -4.43 -9.64 10.46
N ALA A 258 -4.03 -10.81 10.96
CA ALA A 258 -2.62 -11.10 11.23
C ALA A 258 -1.75 -11.10 9.97
N ALA A 259 -2.28 -11.61 8.84
CA ALA A 259 -1.61 -11.57 7.55
C ALA A 259 -1.31 -10.13 7.08
N MET A 260 -2.07 -9.14 7.56
CA MET A 260 -1.90 -7.73 7.24
C MET A 260 -0.80 -7.00 8.02
N VAL A 261 0.02 -7.72 8.78
CA VAL A 261 1.37 -7.28 9.16
C VAL A 261 2.40 -7.73 8.12
N VAL A 262 2.23 -8.94 7.59
CA VAL A 262 3.20 -9.58 6.69
C VAL A 262 3.09 -9.01 5.26
N SER A 263 1.87 -8.92 4.72
CA SER A 263 1.67 -8.51 3.33
C SER A 263 2.17 -7.09 3.05
N PRO A 264 1.86 -6.04 3.86
CA PRO A 264 2.38 -4.70 3.58
C PRO A 264 3.88 -4.59 3.85
N MET A 265 4.44 -5.37 4.77
CA MET A 265 5.89 -5.42 4.95
C MET A 265 6.59 -5.97 3.70
N LEU A 266 6.13 -7.11 3.17
CA LEU A 266 6.79 -7.77 2.04
C LEU A 266 6.45 -7.10 0.70
N ARG A 267 5.15 -6.95 0.39
CA ARG A 267 4.67 -6.49 -0.92
C ARG A 267 4.57 -4.97 -1.04
N GLY A 268 4.44 -4.26 0.08
CA GLY A 268 4.41 -2.81 0.14
C GLY A 268 5.80 -2.24 0.41
N MET A 269 6.18 -2.15 1.69
CA MET A 269 7.41 -1.49 2.16
C MET A 269 8.69 -2.03 1.50
N LEU A 270 8.82 -3.34 1.31
CA LEU A 270 9.99 -3.91 0.63
C LEU A 270 9.80 -4.00 -0.89
N GLY A 271 8.58 -3.85 -1.41
CA GLY A 271 8.27 -4.02 -2.83
C GLY A 271 8.76 -5.36 -3.39
N LEU A 272 8.66 -6.44 -2.61
CA LEU A 272 9.13 -7.76 -3.00
C LEU A 272 8.10 -8.45 -3.90
N GLU A 273 8.56 -8.84 -5.09
CA GLU A 273 7.81 -9.70 -5.99
C GLU A 273 8.72 -10.82 -6.51
N THR A 274 8.20 -12.04 -6.51
CA THR A 274 8.92 -13.22 -6.98
C THR A 274 8.12 -13.87 -8.09
N ASN A 275 8.76 -14.12 -9.22
CA ASN A 275 8.19 -14.87 -10.32
C ASN A 275 9.13 -16.03 -10.66
N ALA A 276 8.74 -17.23 -10.26
CA ALA A 276 9.51 -18.45 -10.50
C ALA A 276 9.49 -18.87 -11.98
N ILE A 277 8.45 -18.52 -12.73
CA ILE A 277 8.32 -18.85 -14.16
C ILE A 277 9.30 -18.03 -15.01
N SER A 278 9.38 -16.72 -14.76
CA SER A 278 10.30 -15.83 -15.48
C SER A 278 11.64 -15.63 -14.78
N HIS A 279 11.88 -16.36 -13.69
CA HIS A 279 13.09 -16.26 -12.88
C HIS A 279 13.42 -14.82 -12.43
N ARG A 280 12.41 -14.03 -12.07
CA ARG A 280 12.55 -12.61 -11.70
C ARG A 280 12.30 -12.38 -10.21
N LEU A 281 13.19 -11.62 -9.59
CA LEU A 281 13.04 -11.04 -8.26
C LEU A 281 12.96 -9.52 -8.40
N VAL A 282 11.90 -8.90 -7.89
CA VAL A 282 11.81 -7.45 -7.72
C VAL A 282 12.06 -7.13 -6.25
N PHE A 283 12.87 -6.11 -6.00
CA PHE A 283 13.06 -5.50 -4.70
C PHE A 283 13.03 -3.97 -4.85
N ALA A 284 11.89 -3.36 -4.54
CA ALA A 284 11.66 -1.93 -4.69
C ALA A 284 11.29 -1.27 -3.34
N PRO A 285 12.25 -1.10 -2.41
CA PRO A 285 11.93 -0.71 -1.04
C PRO A 285 11.56 0.77 -0.88
N HIS A 286 10.46 1.01 -0.14
CA HIS A 286 10.02 2.26 0.48
C HIS A 286 10.23 2.21 2.00
N VAL A 287 11.45 1.93 2.43
CA VAL A 287 11.77 1.76 3.86
C VAL A 287 11.78 3.09 4.60
N PRO A 288 11.44 3.13 5.91
CA PRO A 288 11.50 4.35 6.71
C PRO A 288 12.86 5.06 6.56
N ALA A 289 12.83 6.40 6.53
CA ALA A 289 14.02 7.18 6.22
C ALA A 289 15.17 6.98 7.22
N ASP A 290 14.86 6.60 8.46
CA ASP A 290 15.81 6.30 9.53
C ASP A 290 16.35 4.86 9.50
N TRP A 291 15.86 3.98 8.63
CA TRP A 291 16.38 2.62 8.47
C TRP A 291 17.65 2.62 7.61
N THR A 292 18.81 2.57 8.26
CA THR A 292 20.11 2.55 7.57
C THR A 292 20.53 1.18 7.06
N SER A 293 19.88 0.10 7.52
CA SER A 293 20.12 -1.24 7.02
C SER A 293 18.94 -2.18 7.24
N LEU A 294 18.81 -3.19 6.39
CA LEU A 294 17.89 -4.32 6.57
C LEU A 294 18.43 -5.57 5.86
N ARG A 295 17.87 -6.73 6.22
CA ARG A 295 18.18 -8.00 5.55
C ARG A 295 16.90 -8.77 5.25
N ALA A 296 16.77 -9.25 4.01
CA ALA A 296 15.75 -10.19 3.60
C ALA A 296 16.44 -11.48 3.17
N GLN A 297 16.02 -12.63 3.69
CA GLN A 297 16.69 -13.91 3.46
C GLN A 297 15.72 -14.97 2.98
N ASN A 298 16.27 -16.01 2.36
CA ASN A 298 15.50 -17.16 1.89
C ASN A 298 14.40 -16.77 0.87
N LEU A 299 14.66 -15.76 0.04
CA LEU A 299 13.76 -15.37 -1.05
C LEU A 299 13.87 -16.41 -2.16
N ARG A 300 12.80 -17.16 -2.41
CA ARG A 300 12.77 -18.26 -3.37
C ARG A 300 12.33 -17.75 -4.74
N VAL A 301 13.09 -18.13 -5.78
CA VAL A 301 12.78 -17.81 -7.18
C VAL A 301 13.16 -19.03 -8.03
N GLY A 302 12.17 -19.86 -8.36
CA GLY A 302 12.42 -21.17 -8.96
C GLY A 302 13.41 -21.98 -8.14
N ASP A 303 14.44 -22.53 -8.77
CA ASP A 303 15.50 -23.31 -8.12
C ASP A 303 16.59 -22.45 -7.45
N SER A 304 16.40 -21.13 -7.38
CA SER A 304 17.31 -20.20 -6.71
C SER A 304 16.78 -19.72 -5.37
N THR A 305 17.71 -19.44 -4.46
CA THR A 305 17.45 -18.74 -3.19
C THR A 305 18.36 -17.53 -3.09
N VAL A 306 17.76 -16.38 -2.79
CA VAL A 306 18.44 -15.08 -2.73
C VAL A 306 18.35 -14.51 -1.32
N ASP A 307 19.50 -14.11 -0.78
CA ASP A 307 19.61 -13.27 0.41
C ASP A 307 20.03 -11.86 -0.01
N LEU A 308 19.36 -10.84 0.52
CA LEU A 308 19.60 -9.43 0.27
C LEU A 308 20.00 -8.74 1.58
N THR A 309 21.11 -8.01 1.57
CA THR A 309 21.51 -7.10 2.65
C THR A 309 21.60 -5.68 2.10
N TYR A 310 20.67 -4.83 2.51
CA TYR A 310 20.58 -3.43 2.12
C TYR A 310 21.24 -2.56 3.18
N ARG A 311 22.02 -1.57 2.75
CA ARG A 311 22.60 -0.53 3.61
C ARG A 311 22.54 0.81 2.89
N LYS A 312 22.29 1.89 3.63
CA LYS A 312 22.33 3.25 3.10
C LYS A 312 23.12 4.21 3.97
N THR A 313 23.69 5.20 3.31
CA THR A 313 24.32 6.41 3.84
C THR A 313 23.76 7.61 3.06
N ALA A 314 24.03 8.84 3.51
CA ALA A 314 23.58 10.04 2.79
C ALA A 314 24.01 10.05 1.30
N ASP A 315 25.18 9.48 1.01
CA ASP A 315 25.78 9.53 -0.34
C ASP A 315 25.71 8.20 -1.11
N SER A 316 25.14 7.13 -0.55
CA SER A 316 25.10 5.84 -1.26
C SER A 316 24.13 4.83 -0.69
N ILE A 317 23.66 3.94 -1.57
CA ILE A 317 22.98 2.68 -1.23
C ILE A 317 23.90 1.53 -1.66
N THR A 318 24.06 0.53 -0.79
CA THR A 318 24.73 -0.73 -1.10
C THR A 318 23.77 -1.89 -0.90
N LEU A 319 23.68 -2.76 -1.90
CA LEU A 319 22.94 -4.01 -1.84
C LEU A 319 23.92 -5.16 -2.04
N GLU A 320 24.10 -5.96 -1.00
CA GLU A 320 24.84 -7.23 -1.06
C GLU A 320 23.84 -8.35 -1.30
N ILE A 321 24.11 -9.16 -2.32
CA ILE A 321 23.23 -10.23 -2.77
C ILE A 321 24.00 -11.55 -2.73
N LYS A 322 23.46 -12.54 -2.02
CA LYS A 322 23.97 -13.91 -2.08
C LYS A 322 22.93 -14.79 -2.76
N ARG A 323 23.29 -15.34 -3.92
CA ARG A 323 22.48 -16.34 -4.63
C ARG A 323 23.04 -17.73 -4.36
N THR A 324 22.14 -18.67 -4.06
CA THR A 324 22.41 -20.11 -3.98
C THR A 324 21.41 -20.89 -4.82
N GLY A 325 21.74 -22.12 -5.22
CA GLY A 325 20.92 -22.93 -6.13
C GLY A 325 21.43 -22.87 -7.59
N THR A 326 20.73 -23.56 -8.48
CA THR A 326 21.17 -23.81 -9.87
C THR A 326 20.39 -23.01 -10.91
N GLY A 327 19.16 -22.56 -10.62
CA GLY A 327 18.30 -21.88 -11.61
C GLY A 327 18.66 -20.41 -11.80
N ASP A 328 18.48 -19.85 -13.00
CA ASP A 328 18.74 -18.44 -13.27
C ASP A 328 17.92 -17.51 -12.36
N CYS A 329 18.38 -16.28 -12.17
CA CYS A 329 17.63 -15.26 -11.43
C CYS A 329 18.03 -13.87 -11.91
N THR A 330 17.07 -13.09 -12.38
CA THR A 330 17.23 -11.67 -12.67
C THR A 330 16.70 -10.87 -11.50
N LEU A 331 17.53 -10.00 -10.95
CA LEU A 331 17.13 -9.05 -9.93
C LEU A 331 16.81 -7.70 -10.58
N GLU A 332 15.69 -7.13 -10.19
CA GLU A 332 15.34 -5.74 -10.40
C GLU A 332 15.31 -5.03 -9.05
N PHE A 333 16.25 -4.10 -8.87
CA PHE A 333 16.37 -3.32 -7.66
C PHE A 333 15.99 -1.87 -7.95
N ALA A 334 15.01 -1.33 -7.23
CA ALA A 334 14.49 0.02 -7.46
C ALA A 334 14.11 0.70 -6.13
N PRO A 335 15.08 1.07 -5.29
CA PRO A 335 14.81 1.76 -4.02
C PRO A 335 14.20 3.14 -4.27
N ALA A 336 13.21 3.50 -3.45
CA ALA A 336 12.61 4.82 -3.44
C ALA A 336 13.60 5.85 -2.85
N LEU A 337 13.62 7.03 -3.46
CA LEU A 337 14.47 8.18 -3.12
C LEU A 337 13.64 9.45 -3.22
N SER A 338 14.00 10.47 -2.45
CA SER A 338 13.37 11.79 -2.59
C SER A 338 13.58 12.36 -4.00
N LEU A 339 12.61 13.12 -4.52
CA LEU A 339 12.70 13.81 -5.83
C LEU A 339 13.89 14.77 -5.96
N ARG A 340 14.47 15.26 -4.85
CA ARG A 340 15.67 16.11 -4.89
C ARG A 340 16.98 15.33 -5.01
N THR A 341 16.92 14.00 -4.86
CA THR A 341 18.10 13.14 -4.93
C THR A 341 18.70 13.17 -6.33
N THR A 342 20.01 13.34 -6.42
CA THR A 342 20.75 13.15 -7.67
C THR A 342 21.42 11.79 -7.66
N ILE A 343 21.08 10.94 -8.63
CA ILE A 343 21.72 9.64 -8.83
C ILE A 343 22.99 9.84 -9.66
N LEU A 344 24.16 9.60 -9.05
CA LEU A 344 25.47 9.83 -9.66
C LEU A 344 25.97 8.65 -10.51
N GLY A 345 25.29 7.50 -10.42
CA GLY A 345 25.60 6.26 -11.13
C GLY A 345 25.66 5.04 -10.21
N ALA A 346 25.79 3.85 -10.79
CA ALA A 346 25.87 2.59 -10.07
C ALA A 346 27.00 1.69 -10.57
N GLU A 347 27.46 0.82 -9.69
CA GLU A 347 28.47 -0.20 -9.96
C GLU A 347 28.00 -1.56 -9.44
N LEU A 348 28.07 -2.58 -10.30
CA LEU A 348 27.88 -3.98 -9.94
C LEU A 348 29.25 -4.67 -9.91
N ASN A 349 29.65 -5.20 -8.76
CA ASN A 349 30.94 -5.86 -8.56
C ASN A 349 32.14 -4.99 -9.02
N GLY A 350 32.06 -3.68 -8.79
CA GLY A 350 33.08 -2.70 -9.18
C GLY A 350 33.07 -2.30 -10.65
N ARG A 351 32.11 -2.77 -11.46
CA ARG A 351 31.94 -2.39 -12.86
C ARG A 351 30.73 -1.48 -13.03
N PRO A 352 30.81 -0.39 -13.82
CA PRO A 352 29.65 0.46 -14.08
C PRO A 352 28.46 -0.33 -14.63
N ILE A 353 27.26 0.02 -14.17
CA ILE A 353 25.98 -0.51 -14.68
C ILE A 353 24.99 0.64 -14.90
N ALA A 354 24.15 0.51 -15.92
CA ALA A 354 23.12 1.49 -16.23
C ALA A 354 22.08 1.58 -15.09
N VAL A 355 21.67 2.80 -14.77
CA VAL A 355 20.57 3.10 -13.86
C VAL A 355 19.50 3.81 -14.66
N HIS A 356 18.25 3.38 -14.50
CA HIS A 356 17.10 4.10 -15.04
C HIS A 356 16.34 4.75 -13.89
N THR A 357 16.01 6.03 -14.05
CA THR A 357 15.21 6.76 -13.06
C THR A 357 13.75 6.71 -13.48
N LEU A 358 12.88 6.25 -12.58
CA LEU A 358 11.42 6.35 -12.72
C LEU A 358 10.94 7.33 -11.65
N ALA A 359 10.30 8.43 -12.05
CA ALA A 359 9.83 9.44 -11.13
C ALA A 359 8.32 9.66 -11.30
N ASN A 360 7.66 9.99 -10.19
CA ASN A 360 6.27 10.45 -10.14
C ASN A 360 6.22 11.80 -9.40
N ALA A 361 5.05 12.21 -8.93
CA ALA A 361 4.89 13.49 -8.25
C ALA A 361 5.43 13.53 -6.80
N VAL A 362 5.72 12.38 -6.20
CA VAL A 362 6.07 12.22 -4.77
C VAL A 362 7.51 11.77 -4.58
N ASP A 363 7.96 10.77 -5.34
CA ASP A 363 9.29 10.16 -5.23
C ASP A 363 9.92 9.80 -6.59
N GLN A 364 11.17 9.32 -6.54
CA GLN A 364 11.83 8.70 -7.68
C GLN A 364 12.49 7.39 -7.27
N HIS A 365 12.64 6.47 -8.22
CA HIS A 365 13.22 5.15 -8.03
C HIS A 365 14.48 4.98 -8.89
N ALA A 366 15.56 4.51 -8.26
CA ALA A 366 16.81 4.21 -8.93
C ALA A 366 16.83 2.74 -9.43
N GLY A 367 16.24 2.50 -10.60
CA GLY A 367 16.09 1.17 -11.16
C GLY A 367 17.38 0.60 -11.75
N VAL A 368 17.75 -0.61 -11.33
CA VAL A 368 18.88 -1.39 -11.86
C VAL A 368 18.43 -2.84 -12.04
N GLN A 369 18.62 -3.38 -13.24
CA GLN A 369 18.26 -4.76 -13.57
C GLN A 369 19.50 -5.53 -14.04
N PHE A 370 19.73 -6.72 -13.48
CA PHE A 370 20.85 -7.58 -13.85
C PHE A 370 20.62 -9.05 -13.45
N SER A 371 21.24 -9.96 -14.20
CA SER A 371 21.27 -11.37 -13.85
C SER A 371 22.23 -11.64 -12.69
N LEU A 372 21.77 -12.42 -11.70
CA LEU A 372 22.55 -12.80 -10.54
C LEU A 372 23.53 -13.94 -10.89
N THR A 373 24.82 -13.63 -10.80
CA THR A 373 25.86 -14.67 -10.88
C THR A 373 25.86 -15.53 -9.61
N GLY A 374 26.37 -16.77 -9.71
CA GLY A 374 26.56 -17.63 -8.55
C GLY A 374 27.54 -17.00 -7.55
N GLY A 375 27.21 -17.03 -6.25
CA GLY A 375 28.03 -16.43 -5.20
C GLY A 375 27.55 -15.03 -4.78
N ALA A 376 28.49 -14.21 -4.31
CA ALA A 376 28.22 -12.86 -3.81
C ALA A 376 28.24 -11.83 -4.94
N ASN A 377 27.17 -11.04 -5.04
CA ASN A 377 27.08 -9.88 -5.91
C ASN A 377 26.95 -8.64 -5.02
N ARG A 378 27.54 -7.52 -5.43
CA ARG A 378 27.47 -6.25 -4.69
C ARG A 378 27.15 -5.12 -5.65
N LEU A 379 25.96 -4.54 -5.48
CA LEU A 379 25.55 -3.34 -6.17
C LEU A 379 25.78 -2.13 -5.25
N ARG A 380 26.35 -1.05 -5.79
CA ARG A 380 26.46 0.24 -5.11
C ARG A 380 25.88 1.32 -6.00
N ILE A 381 24.92 2.09 -5.48
CA ILE A 381 24.38 3.29 -6.13
C ILE A 381 24.96 4.50 -5.39
N ARG A 382 25.59 5.42 -6.10
CA ARG A 382 26.12 6.68 -5.55
C ARG A 382 25.04 7.76 -5.69
N LEU A 383 24.82 8.49 -4.61
CA LEU A 383 23.76 9.49 -4.48
C LEU A 383 24.36 10.82 -4.04
N ARG A 384 23.59 11.88 -4.25
CA ARG A 384 23.82 13.19 -3.64
C ARG A 384 22.47 13.79 -3.28
N ASN A 385 22.43 14.55 -2.18
CA ASN A 385 21.26 15.31 -1.77
C ASN A 385 20.03 14.43 -1.47
N ASP A 386 20.20 13.17 -1.10
CA ASP A 386 19.05 12.39 -0.61
C ASP A 386 18.53 13.00 0.71
N PHE A 387 17.22 12.92 0.92
CA PHE A 387 16.51 13.46 2.08
C PHE A 387 15.34 12.56 2.40
N GLY A 388 14.99 12.42 3.68
CA GLY A 388 13.81 11.66 4.05
C GLY A 388 13.22 12.04 5.40
N LEU A 389 11.94 11.79 5.52
CA LEU A 389 11.16 11.95 6.74
C LEU A 389 10.91 10.58 7.36
N ALA A 390 11.06 10.48 8.67
CA ALA A 390 10.71 9.30 9.43
C ALA A 390 9.61 9.64 10.44
N PHE A 391 8.54 8.83 10.45
CA PHE A 391 7.47 8.97 11.43
C PHE A 391 7.36 7.67 12.23
N SER A 392 7.24 7.79 13.55
CA SER A 392 7.13 6.65 14.48
C SER A 392 5.80 6.69 15.24
N PRO A 393 4.68 6.32 14.59
CA PRO A 393 3.36 6.34 15.23
C PRO A 393 3.27 5.31 16.34
N ALA A 394 2.70 5.66 17.49
CA ALA A 394 2.50 4.75 18.62
C ALA A 394 1.01 4.54 18.90
N LEU A 395 0.67 3.38 19.47
CA LEU A 395 -0.68 3.14 19.98
C LEU A 395 -0.92 3.97 21.25
N PRO A 396 -2.13 4.51 21.43
CA PRO A 396 -2.52 5.17 22.66
C PRO A 396 -2.84 4.12 23.74
N ALA A 397 -3.12 4.57 24.98
CA ALA A 397 -3.61 3.66 26.02
C ALA A 397 -4.99 3.09 25.64
N LEU A 398 -5.25 1.84 26.04
CA LEU A 398 -6.55 1.18 25.82
C LEU A 398 -7.72 2.05 26.29
N GLY A 399 -8.79 2.10 25.49
CA GLY A 399 -9.98 2.92 25.72
C GLY A 399 -9.78 4.41 25.42
N SER A 400 -8.59 4.85 25.00
CA SER A 400 -8.33 6.27 24.67
C SER A 400 -8.77 6.61 23.25
N ARG A 401 -9.06 7.90 23.04
CA ARG A 401 -9.25 8.46 21.69
C ARG A 401 -7.92 8.59 20.96
N SER A 402 -8.02 8.68 19.64
CA SER A 402 -6.85 8.89 18.79
C SER A 402 -6.31 10.32 18.89
N ARG A 403 -4.99 10.48 18.99
CA ARG A 403 -4.29 11.76 19.19
C ARG A 403 -3.03 11.93 18.33
N GLY A 404 -2.59 10.92 17.57
CA GLY A 404 -1.37 10.99 16.76
C GLY A 404 -1.46 11.95 15.58
N LEU A 405 -0.30 12.27 15.01
CA LEU A 405 -0.19 13.09 13.80
C LEU A 405 -0.73 12.32 12.58
N ARG A 406 -1.38 13.03 11.67
CA ARG A 406 -1.72 12.55 10.33
C ARG A 406 -0.88 13.27 9.30
N ILE A 407 -0.27 12.52 8.39
CA ILE A 407 0.48 13.04 7.26
C ILE A 407 -0.42 12.86 6.05
N VAL A 408 -1.10 13.94 5.66
CA VAL A 408 -2.24 13.92 4.74
C VAL A 408 -1.78 13.96 3.29
N SER A 409 -0.79 14.79 2.97
CA SER A 409 -0.24 14.91 1.62
C SER A 409 1.22 15.40 1.62
N GLU A 410 1.92 15.09 0.53
CA GLU A 410 3.29 15.52 0.25
C GLU A 410 3.30 16.16 -1.15
N ALA A 411 3.94 17.31 -1.29
CA ALA A 411 4.04 18.01 -2.57
C ALA A 411 5.41 18.67 -2.73
N TRP A 412 6.13 18.29 -3.79
CA TRP A 412 7.35 18.95 -4.22
C TRP A 412 7.02 20.09 -5.17
N ASN A 413 7.77 21.19 -5.08
CA ASN A 413 7.74 22.20 -6.14
C ASN A 413 8.52 21.72 -7.39
N PRO A 414 8.31 22.31 -8.57
CA PRO A 414 8.94 21.82 -9.81
C PRO A 414 10.47 21.82 -9.82
N GLN A 415 11.11 22.63 -8.95
CA GLN A 415 12.57 22.71 -8.81
C GLN A 415 13.14 21.65 -7.85
N HIS A 416 12.27 20.94 -7.10
CA HIS A 416 12.62 20.01 -6.03
C HIS A 416 13.51 20.64 -4.93
N ASP A 417 13.44 21.95 -4.74
CA ASP A 417 14.11 22.68 -3.67
C ASP A 417 13.15 23.04 -2.51
N SER A 418 11.88 22.63 -2.60
CA SER A 418 10.91 22.75 -1.52
C SER A 418 9.97 21.54 -1.46
N LEU A 419 9.75 21.02 -0.25
CA LEU A 419 8.77 19.98 0.07
C LEU A 419 7.73 20.53 1.04
N THR A 420 6.46 20.49 0.65
CA THR A 420 5.33 20.86 1.53
C THR A 420 4.58 19.61 1.97
N LEU A 421 4.32 19.52 3.27
CA LEU A 421 3.45 18.53 3.89
C LEU A 421 2.16 19.21 4.33
N GLU A 422 1.02 18.57 4.06
CA GLU A 422 -0.21 18.84 4.81
C GLU A 422 -0.33 17.82 5.93
N VAL A 423 -0.48 18.30 7.16
CA VAL A 423 -0.60 17.46 8.35
C VAL A 423 -1.84 17.83 9.15
N SER A 424 -2.39 16.87 9.89
CA SER A 424 -3.43 17.11 10.89
C SER A 424 -3.01 16.59 12.26
N GLY A 425 -3.22 17.39 13.30
CA GLY A 425 -2.88 17.04 14.67
C GLY A 425 -3.85 17.67 15.66
N VAL A 426 -3.92 17.12 16.86
CA VAL A 426 -4.77 17.64 17.93
C VAL A 426 -4.27 19.02 18.37
N ALA A 427 -5.18 19.98 18.51
CA ALA A 427 -4.87 21.33 18.97
C ALA A 427 -4.09 21.31 20.31
N GLY A 428 -3.06 22.15 20.41
CA GLY A 428 -2.17 22.25 21.56
C GLY A 428 -1.09 21.15 21.68
N ASN A 429 -1.17 20.06 20.92
CA ASN A 429 -0.14 19.02 20.95
C ASN A 429 1.12 19.41 20.16
N VAL A 430 2.21 18.72 20.49
CA VAL A 430 3.49 18.77 19.78
C VAL A 430 3.79 17.40 19.18
N TYR A 431 4.22 17.40 17.93
CA TYR A 431 4.60 16.19 17.21
C TYR A 431 6.02 16.33 16.68
N GLU A 432 6.69 15.20 16.43
CA GLU A 432 8.05 15.17 15.92
C GLU A 432 8.13 14.23 14.70
N LEU A 433 8.80 14.70 13.65
CA LEU A 433 9.19 13.89 12.49
C LEU A 433 10.71 13.75 12.49
N GLY A 434 11.23 12.53 12.44
CA GLY A 434 12.66 12.28 12.26
C GLY A 434 13.15 12.76 10.90
N LEU A 435 14.37 13.31 10.87
CA LEU A 435 14.98 13.85 9.65
C LEU A 435 16.22 13.05 9.26
N TRP A 436 16.18 12.46 8.06
CA TRP A 436 17.35 11.89 7.41
C TRP A 436 18.05 12.96 6.57
N ASN A 437 19.37 13.07 6.74
CA ASN A 437 20.20 14.10 6.11
C ASN A 437 19.71 15.55 6.36
N PRO A 438 19.54 15.97 7.64
CA PRO A 438 18.94 17.26 7.98
C PRO A 438 19.77 18.48 7.53
N SER A 439 21.07 18.32 7.26
CA SER A 439 21.94 19.40 6.78
C SER A 439 21.55 19.93 5.39
N GLN A 440 20.62 19.25 4.73
CA GLN A 440 20.05 19.67 3.45
C GLN A 440 19.00 20.78 3.61
N ILE A 441 18.40 20.91 4.79
CA ILE A 441 17.37 21.90 5.09
C ILE A 441 18.05 23.24 5.38
N GLU A 442 17.72 24.25 4.58
CA GLU A 442 18.16 25.63 4.79
C GLU A 442 17.24 26.35 5.79
N SER A 443 15.92 26.14 5.65
CA SER A 443 14.92 26.67 6.56
C SER A 443 13.63 25.83 6.53
N SER A 444 12.74 26.04 7.50
CA SER A 444 11.43 25.41 7.52
C SER A 444 10.34 26.36 8.00
N ASP A 445 9.18 26.29 7.35
CA ASP A 445 7.95 26.97 7.76
C ASP A 445 7.02 25.97 8.46
N GLY A 446 6.39 26.39 9.56
CA GLY A 446 5.40 25.56 10.27
C GLY A 446 6.00 24.43 11.14
N ALA A 447 7.31 24.23 11.11
CA ALA A 447 8.03 23.33 12.02
C ALA A 447 9.37 23.95 12.45
N GLU A 448 9.86 23.55 13.63
CA GLU A 448 11.18 23.92 14.17
C GLU A 448 12.14 22.73 14.02
N ILE A 449 13.31 22.94 13.42
CA ILE A 449 14.35 21.90 13.31
C ILE A 449 15.16 21.86 14.60
N VAL A 450 15.07 20.74 15.34
CA VAL A 450 15.72 20.59 16.65
C VAL A 450 16.56 19.33 16.72
N LYS A 451 17.70 19.43 17.39
CA LYS A 451 18.54 18.27 17.72
C LYS A 451 17.95 17.56 18.94
N ALA A 452 17.27 16.44 18.72
CA ALA A 452 16.58 15.68 19.77
C ALA A 452 17.55 14.84 20.61
N THR A 453 18.54 14.22 19.97
CA THR A 453 19.62 13.47 20.62
C THR A 453 20.97 13.77 19.94
N GLN A 454 22.06 13.14 20.39
CA GLN A 454 23.37 13.33 19.75
C GLN A 454 23.35 12.97 18.25
N ASP A 455 22.56 11.97 17.87
CA ASP A 455 22.53 11.38 16.52
C ASP A 455 21.18 11.58 15.80
N GLN A 456 20.19 12.21 16.45
CA GLN A 456 18.85 12.40 15.88
C GLN A 456 18.47 13.89 15.84
N THR A 457 18.11 14.34 14.65
CA THR A 457 17.47 15.63 14.41
C THR A 457 16.03 15.39 14.01
N VAL A 458 15.11 16.22 14.51
CA VAL A 458 13.68 16.11 14.23
C VAL A 458 13.11 17.46 13.81
N ALA A 459 12.03 17.44 13.04
CA ALA A 459 11.16 18.58 12.82
C ALA A 459 10.04 18.56 13.86
N ARG A 460 10.02 19.55 14.76
CA ARG A 460 9.02 19.73 15.81
C ARG A 460 7.86 20.57 15.31
N ILE A 461 6.66 20.01 15.40
CA ILE A 461 5.43 20.59 14.87
C ILE A 461 4.52 20.92 16.05
N GLN A 462 4.47 22.20 16.42
CA GLN A 462 3.54 22.70 17.42
C GLN A 462 2.20 23.05 16.76
N PHE A 463 1.10 22.46 17.24
CA PHE A 463 -0.25 22.92 16.89
C PHE A 463 -0.69 24.03 17.85
N PRO A 464 -1.33 25.12 17.37
CA PRO A 464 -1.87 26.16 18.23
C PRO A 464 -2.85 25.59 19.26
N ALA A 465 -2.92 26.23 20.44
CA ALA A 465 -3.95 25.90 21.41
C ALA A 465 -5.35 26.21 20.82
N GLY A 466 -6.32 25.34 21.07
CA GLY A 466 -7.69 25.46 20.58
C GLY A 466 -8.68 24.80 21.54
N SER A 467 -9.98 24.82 21.21
CA SER A 467 -10.99 24.11 22.00
C SER A 467 -10.72 22.59 21.99
N SER A 468 -11.01 21.94 23.12
CA SER A 468 -10.58 20.58 23.49
C SER A 468 -10.64 19.52 22.38
N GLU A 469 -9.54 18.77 22.23
CA GLU A 469 -9.39 17.51 21.47
C GLU A 469 -9.69 17.55 19.96
N ALA A 470 -9.98 18.71 19.37
CA ALA A 470 -10.19 18.82 17.93
C ALA A 470 -8.87 18.66 17.15
N TYR A 471 -8.93 17.95 16.02
CA TYR A 471 -7.85 17.98 15.02
C TYR A 471 -7.89 19.31 14.27
N ALA A 472 -6.71 19.90 14.07
CA ALA A 472 -6.49 21.04 13.22
C ALA A 472 -5.54 20.65 12.10
N GLN A 473 -5.68 21.29 10.94
CA GLN A 473 -4.78 21.15 9.81
C GLN A 473 -3.64 22.18 9.89
N LYS A 474 -2.46 21.80 9.42
CA LYS A 474 -1.30 22.68 9.32
C LYS A 474 -0.46 22.32 8.10
N LYS A 475 0.13 23.32 7.46
CA LYS A 475 1.13 23.15 6.42
C LYS A 475 2.53 23.28 7.01
N ILE A 476 3.43 22.42 6.57
CA ILE A 476 4.85 22.47 6.90
C ILE A 476 5.60 22.48 5.58
N THR A 477 6.56 23.39 5.43
CA THR A 477 7.37 23.46 4.22
C THR A 477 8.84 23.41 4.61
N PHE A 478 9.58 22.46 4.04
CA PHE A 478 11.03 22.39 4.13
C PHE A 478 11.63 23.04 2.89
N HIS A 479 12.52 24.01 3.09
CA HIS A 479 13.27 24.66 2.03
C HIS A 479 14.68 24.09 2.03
N PHE A 480 15.14 23.62 0.88
CA PHE A 480 16.42 22.96 0.74
C PHE A 480 17.43 23.89 0.07
N SER A 481 18.69 23.79 0.49
CA SER A 481 19.73 24.59 -0.14
C SER A 481 19.98 24.14 -1.59
N THR A 482 20.06 25.11 -2.50
CA THR A 482 20.43 24.90 -3.91
C THR A 482 21.95 24.82 -4.13
N LYS A 483 22.76 25.06 -3.08
CA LYS A 483 24.21 25.21 -3.17
C LYS A 483 24.99 23.95 -2.77
N HIS A 484 24.94 22.83 -3.52
CA HIS A 484 25.89 21.70 -3.31
C HIS A 484 26.23 20.86 -4.57
#